data_AF-A0A924R832-F1
#
_entry.id   AF-A0A924R832-F1
#
_cell.length_a   1.000
_cell.length_b   1.000
_cell.length_c   1.000
_cell.angle_alpha   90.00
_cell.angle_beta   90.00
_cell.angle_gamma   90.00
#
_symmetry.space_group_name_H-M   'P 1'
#
loop_
_entity.id
_entity.type
_entity.pdbx_description
1 polymer ?
#
loop_
_entity_poly.entity_id
_entity_poly.type
_entity_poly.pdbx_seq_one_letter_code
_entity_poly.pdbx_strand_id
1 'polypeptide(L)'
;MEHYYTAYTKSVNNTLYFFVKKYIRYNEIKNATDILESYGMHTDFDKACTIAGIEDFELKQQLFKEALPGKSFLQPAINQVAPLLSKNFRVEHINNRTALVSKLSVIKKMITSKMPQWLLVSHS
;
A
#
# COMPACT_ATOMS: atom_id res chain seq x y z
N MET A 1 -11.04 -18.60 -23.81
CA MET A 1 -9.62 -18.51 -23.40
C MET A 1 -9.57 -17.75 -22.10
N GLU A 2 -8.75 -18.19 -21.15
CA GLU A 2 -8.65 -17.55 -19.83
C GLU A 2 -7.24 -17.05 -19.60
N HIS A 3 -7.12 -15.85 -19.01
CA HIS A 3 -5.83 -15.30 -18.62
C HIS A 3 -5.55 -15.65 -17.16
N TYR A 4 -4.32 -16.07 -16.90
CA TYR A 4 -3.82 -16.36 -15.57
C TYR A 4 -2.57 -15.55 -15.29
N TYR A 5 -2.40 -15.05 -14.08
CA TYR A 5 -1.32 -14.14 -13.73
C TYR A 5 -0.58 -14.67 -12.51
N THR A 6 0.74 -14.53 -12.50
CA THR A 6 1.54 -14.79 -11.30
C THR A 6 2.52 -13.66 -11.08
N ALA A 7 2.75 -13.32 -9.81
CA ALA A 7 3.75 -12.35 -9.43
C ALA A 7 4.57 -12.85 -8.24
N TYR A 8 5.87 -12.63 -8.28
CA TYR A 8 6.79 -13.00 -7.20
C TYR A 8 7.97 -12.04 -7.16
N THR A 9 8.65 -12.01 -6.01
CA THR A 9 9.89 -11.27 -5.85
C THR A 9 11.09 -12.21 -5.78
N LYS A 10 12.21 -11.80 -6.35
CA LYS A 10 13.48 -12.52 -6.23
C LYS A 10 14.63 -11.54 -6.09
N SER A 11 15.49 -11.80 -5.12
CA SER A 11 16.75 -11.06 -4.97
C SER A 11 17.78 -11.58 -5.97
N VAL A 12 18.31 -10.69 -6.81
CA VAL A 12 19.37 -10.95 -7.77
C VAL A 12 20.47 -9.92 -7.51
N ASN A 13 21.68 -10.36 -7.20
CA ASN A 13 22.83 -9.48 -6.89
C ASN A 13 22.48 -8.41 -5.84
N ASN A 14 21.94 -8.83 -4.69
CA ASN A 14 21.49 -7.96 -3.59
C ASN A 14 20.40 -6.93 -3.96
N THR A 15 19.82 -7.02 -5.15
CA THR A 15 18.74 -6.14 -5.62
C THR A 15 17.45 -6.96 -5.70
N LEU A 16 16.38 -6.44 -5.10
CA LEU A 16 15.07 -7.08 -5.16
C LEU A 16 14.39 -6.73 -6.50
N TYR A 17 13.98 -7.76 -7.24
CA TYR A 17 13.23 -7.60 -8.48
C TYR A 17 11.83 -8.19 -8.34
N PHE A 18 10.86 -7.53 -8.97
CA PHE A 18 9.51 -8.02 -9.19
C PHE A 18 9.46 -8.75 -10.53
N PHE A 19 8.86 -9.93 -10.51
CA PHE A 19 8.62 -10.78 -11.66
C PHE A 19 7.12 -10.90 -11.82
N VAL A 20 6.60 -10.50 -12.97
CA VAL A 20 5.17 -10.54 -13.30
C VAL A 20 5.01 -11.36 -14.57
N LYS A 21 4.20 -12.41 -14.54
CA LYS A 21 3.97 -13.32 -15.66
C LYS A 21 2.50 -13.38 -15.99
N LYS A 22 2.18 -13.28 -17.27
CA LYS A 22 0.84 -13.45 -17.83
C LYS A 22 0.81 -14.73 -18.67
N TYR A 23 -0.15 -15.58 -18.38
CA TYR A 23 -0.37 -16.84 -19.06
C TYR A 23 -1.73 -16.81 -19.76
N ILE A 24 -1.83 -17.58 -20.84
CA ILE A 24 -3.08 -17.88 -21.51
C ILE A 24 -3.34 -19.39 -21.45
N ARG A 25 -4.55 -19.74 -21.00
CA ARG A 25 -5.05 -21.11 -20.94
C ARG A 25 -6.13 -21.32 -21.99
N TYR A 26 -5.96 -22.37 -22.79
CA TYR A 26 -6.90 -22.80 -23.82
C TYR A 26 -7.81 -23.91 -23.26
N ASN A 27 -8.94 -23.52 -22.67
CA ASN A 27 -9.89 -24.46 -22.06
C ASN A 27 -10.51 -25.47 -23.06
N GLU A 28 -10.43 -25.17 -24.36
CA GLU A 28 -10.92 -26.04 -25.44
C GLU A 28 -10.03 -27.27 -25.66
N ILE A 29 -8.76 -27.21 -25.25
CA ILE A 29 -7.80 -28.30 -25.43
C ILE A 29 -7.61 -28.98 -24.08
N LYS A 30 -8.13 -30.21 -23.93
CA LYS A 30 -7.92 -31.02 -22.73
C LYS A 30 -6.42 -31.22 -22.50
N ASN A 31 -5.94 -30.92 -21.29
CA ASN A 31 -4.53 -31.02 -20.87
C ASN A 31 -3.56 -30.08 -21.60
N ALA A 32 -4.03 -29.00 -22.23
CA ALA A 32 -3.12 -27.98 -22.72
C ALA A 32 -2.33 -27.36 -21.56
N THR A 33 -1.02 -27.21 -21.76
CA THR A 33 -0.15 -26.47 -20.84
C THR A 33 -0.41 -24.97 -20.99
N ASP A 34 -0.36 -24.24 -19.87
CA ASP A 34 -0.48 -22.80 -19.87
C ASP A 34 0.67 -22.17 -20.66
N ILE A 35 0.34 -21.31 -21.63
CA ILE A 35 1.33 -20.64 -22.45
C ILE A 35 1.66 -19.30 -21.80
N LEU A 36 2.94 -19.03 -21.58
CA LEU A 36 3.40 -17.71 -21.13
C LEU A 36 3.22 -16.72 -22.28
N GLU A 37 2.28 -15.80 -22.13
CA GLU A 37 1.95 -14.79 -23.14
C GLU A 37 2.86 -13.56 -23.01
N SER A 38 3.08 -13.07 -21.79
CA SER A 38 3.95 -11.92 -21.53
C SER A 38 4.63 -12.00 -20.17
N TYR A 39 5.74 -11.29 -20.03
CA TYR A 39 6.58 -11.30 -18.84
C TYR A 39 7.26 -9.95 -18.62
N GLY A 40 7.20 -9.46 -17.38
CA GLY A 40 7.89 -8.26 -16.95
C GLY A 40 8.82 -8.52 -15.76
N MET A 41 10.01 -7.93 -15.83
CA MET A 41 10.99 -7.94 -14.76
C MET A 41 11.50 -6.53 -14.52
N HIS A 42 11.30 -6.01 -13.31
CA HIS A 42 11.84 -4.72 -12.92
C HIS A 42 11.97 -4.63 -11.39
N THR A 43 12.82 -3.72 -10.90
CA THR A 43 12.89 -3.35 -9.49
C THR A 43 11.66 -2.56 -9.00
N ASP A 44 10.80 -2.16 -9.92
CA ASP A 44 9.60 -1.34 -9.69
C ASP A 44 8.42 -2.17 -10.17
N PHE A 45 7.47 -2.44 -9.28
CA PHE A 45 6.35 -3.32 -9.58
C PHE A 45 5.46 -2.77 -10.69
N ASP A 46 5.17 -1.48 -10.71
CA ASP A 46 4.31 -0.88 -11.73
C ASP A 46 4.95 -0.99 -13.11
N LYS A 47 6.27 -0.78 -13.20
CA LYS A 47 7.01 -0.98 -14.45
C LYS A 47 7.01 -2.45 -14.87
N ALA A 48 7.18 -3.38 -13.94
CA ALA A 48 7.09 -4.81 -14.24
C ALA A 48 5.70 -5.19 -14.78
N CYS A 49 4.62 -4.63 -14.21
CA CYS A 49 3.26 -4.80 -14.71
C CYS A 49 3.08 -4.19 -16.11
N THR A 50 3.60 -2.98 -16.35
CA THR A 50 3.54 -2.35 -17.68
C THR A 50 4.26 -3.18 -18.73
N ILE A 51 5.45 -3.73 -18.42
CA ILE A 51 6.18 -4.61 -19.35
C ILE A 51 5.38 -5.90 -19.61
N ALA A 52 4.71 -6.44 -18.59
CA ALA A 52 3.82 -7.59 -18.74
C ALA A 52 2.47 -7.24 -19.42
N GLY A 53 2.21 -5.98 -19.78
CA GLY A 53 0.94 -5.56 -20.39
C GLY A 53 -0.27 -5.66 -19.44
N ILE A 54 -0.04 -5.46 -18.14
CA ILE A 54 -1.09 -5.43 -17.11
C ILE A 54 -1.36 -3.98 -16.73
N GLU A 55 -2.55 -3.48 -17.09
CA GLU A 55 -2.97 -2.11 -16.82
C GLU A 55 -4.03 -2.00 -15.72
N ASP A 56 -4.78 -3.08 -15.49
CA ASP A 56 -5.85 -3.15 -14.50
C ASP A 56 -5.33 -2.91 -13.08
N PHE A 57 -5.91 -1.89 -12.42
CA PHE A 57 -5.51 -1.45 -11.10
C PHE A 57 -5.85 -2.45 -9.98
N GLU A 58 -6.99 -3.12 -10.06
CA GLU A 58 -7.40 -4.12 -9.06
C GLU A 58 -6.50 -5.35 -9.15
N LEU A 59 -6.23 -5.79 -10.38
CA LEU A 59 -5.34 -6.92 -10.65
C LEU A 59 -3.90 -6.63 -10.19
N LYS A 60 -3.38 -5.42 -10.43
CA LYS A 60 -2.08 -4.98 -9.92
C LYS A 60 -2.00 -5.07 -8.40
N GLN A 61 -3.01 -4.59 -7.69
CA GLN A 61 -3.05 -4.66 -6.23
C GLN A 61 -3.04 -6.11 -5.72
N GLN A 62 -3.78 -7.00 -6.38
CA GLN A 62 -3.80 -8.41 -6.02
C GLN A 62 -2.41 -9.04 -6.23
N LEU A 63 -1.83 -8.85 -7.41
CA LEU A 63 -0.52 -9.40 -7.76
C LEU A 63 0.59 -8.84 -6.87
N PHE A 64 0.50 -7.58 -6.46
CA PHE A 64 1.47 -6.99 -5.53
C PHE A 64 1.43 -7.67 -4.16
N LYS A 65 0.23 -7.97 -3.65
CA LYS A 65 0.06 -8.68 -2.38
C LYS A 65 0.60 -10.11 -2.46
N GLU A 66 0.39 -10.79 -3.59
CA GLU A 66 0.91 -12.14 -3.83
C GLU A 66 2.44 -12.17 -3.97
N ALA A 67 3.03 -11.15 -4.59
CA ALA A 67 4.46 -11.08 -4.84
C ALA A 67 5.32 -10.85 -3.59
N LEU A 68 4.71 -10.30 -2.53
CA LEU A 68 5.37 -10.03 -1.26
C LEU A 68 5.42 -11.33 -0.43
N PRO A 69 6.63 -11.85 -0.13
CA PRO A 69 6.77 -13.08 0.63
C PRO A 69 6.31 -12.83 2.06
N GLY A 70 5.12 -13.31 2.40
CA GLY A 70 4.73 -13.75 3.75
C GLY A 70 5.31 -12.96 4.91
N LYS A 71 5.18 -11.63 4.88
CA LYS A 71 5.04 -10.86 6.11
C LYS A 71 3.70 -10.19 6.00
N SER A 72 2.79 -10.59 6.88
CA SER A 72 1.58 -9.89 7.25
C SER A 72 1.90 -8.43 7.63
N PHE A 73 2.11 -7.58 6.63
CA PHE A 73 2.07 -6.14 6.76
C PHE A 73 0.84 -5.70 5.97
N LEU A 74 -0.26 -5.64 6.73
CA LEU A 74 -1.33 -4.66 6.68
C LEU A 74 -1.78 -4.20 5.29
N GLN A 75 -3.08 -4.43 5.03
CA GLN A 75 -4.09 -3.49 4.52
C GLN A 75 -3.67 -2.40 3.49
N PRO A 76 -4.54 -2.14 2.49
CA PRO A 76 -4.25 -1.23 1.39
C PRO A 76 -3.73 0.12 1.88
N ALA A 77 -2.84 0.71 1.08
CA ALA A 77 -2.19 1.99 1.30
C ALA A 77 -3.20 3.14 1.51
N ILE A 78 -3.71 3.27 2.74
CA ILE A 78 -4.31 4.50 3.27
C ILE A 78 -3.32 5.19 4.23
N ASN A 79 -2.16 4.58 4.52
CA ASN A 79 -1.18 5.11 5.48
C ASN A 79 0.17 5.51 4.87
N GLN A 80 0.20 6.07 3.66
CA GLN A 80 1.33 6.92 3.23
C GLN A 80 1.13 8.41 3.58
N VAL A 81 0.21 8.69 4.50
CA VAL A 81 0.25 9.90 5.34
C VAL A 81 0.04 9.48 6.80
N ALA A 82 0.82 8.51 7.30
CA ALA A 82 1.03 8.45 8.73
C ALA A 82 1.90 9.67 9.10
N PRO A 83 1.35 10.64 9.83
CA PRO A 83 1.84 11.99 9.83
C PRO A 83 3.09 12.11 10.70
N LEU A 84 4.00 12.99 10.32
CA LEU A 84 5.01 13.63 11.18
C LEU A 84 4.41 14.27 12.47
N LEU A 85 3.10 14.15 12.71
CA LEU A 85 2.34 14.68 13.83
C LEU A 85 2.30 13.73 15.04
N SER A 86 2.56 12.43 14.90
CA SER A 86 2.42 11.49 16.04
C SER A 86 3.30 11.83 17.25
N LYS A 87 4.46 12.46 17.05
CA LYS A 87 5.34 12.88 18.16
C LYS A 87 4.91 14.19 18.83
N ASN A 88 3.99 14.93 18.22
CA ASN A 88 3.64 16.30 18.65
C ASN A 88 2.23 16.42 19.22
N PHE A 89 1.42 15.36 19.15
CA PHE A 89 0.03 15.33 19.58
C PHE A 89 -0.18 14.22 20.61
N ARG A 90 -0.68 14.58 21.78
CA ARG A 90 -1.08 13.63 22.83
C ARG A 90 -2.48 13.97 23.31
N VAL A 91 -3.29 12.95 23.55
CA VAL A 91 -4.60 13.12 24.18
C VAL A 91 -4.43 12.89 25.68
N GLU A 92 -4.86 13.84 26.49
CA GLU A 92 -4.81 13.77 27.96
C GLU A 92 -6.21 13.97 28.54
N HIS A 93 -6.53 13.23 29.59
CA HIS A 93 -7.77 13.41 30.34
C HIS A 93 -7.49 14.32 31.55
N ILE A 94 -8.05 15.53 31.53
CA ILE A 94 -7.90 16.51 32.60
C ILE A 94 -9.30 16.85 33.12
N ASN A 95 -9.54 16.70 34.42
CA ASN A 95 -10.80 17.07 35.10
C ASN A 95 -12.06 16.49 34.40
N ASN A 96 -12.05 15.18 34.14
CA ASN A 96 -13.15 14.47 33.48
C ASN A 96 -13.49 14.95 32.05
N ARG A 97 -12.57 15.69 31.40
CA ARG A 97 -12.66 16.15 30.01
C ARG A 97 -11.47 15.66 29.21
N THR A 98 -11.73 15.24 27.98
CA THR A 98 -10.70 14.82 27.03
C THR A 98 -10.09 16.06 26.37
N ALA A 99 -8.80 16.28 26.54
CA ALA A 99 -8.06 17.41 25.98
C ALA A 99 -7.00 16.91 24.98
N LEU A 100 -6.78 17.67 23.91
CA LEU A 100 -5.77 17.36 22.90
C LEU A 100 -4.63 18.38 23.04
N VAL A 101 -3.44 17.86 23.33
CA VAL A 101 -2.24 18.65 23.63
C VAL A 101 -1.33 18.60 22.41
N SER A 102 -0.94 19.77 21.90
CA SER A 102 -0.06 19.88 20.73
C SER A 102 1.10 20.84 20.93
N LYS A 103 2.33 20.46 20.55
CA LYS A 103 3.52 21.33 20.61
C LYS A 103 3.65 22.37 19.49
N LEU A 104 2.75 22.36 18.50
CA LEU A 104 2.81 23.22 17.32
C LEU A 104 1.68 24.25 17.33
N SER A 105 2.01 25.52 17.57
CA SER A 105 1.07 26.65 17.63
C SER A 105 0.24 26.84 16.34
N VAL A 106 0.83 26.50 15.19
CA VAL A 106 0.24 26.66 13.85
C VAL A 106 -0.98 25.76 13.65
N ILE A 107 -0.97 24.55 14.22
CA ILE A 107 -2.02 23.54 13.99
C ILE A 107 -3.24 23.79 14.89
N LYS A 108 -3.06 24.52 16.01
CA LYS A 108 -4.13 24.87 16.95
C LYS A 108 -5.29 25.59 16.25
N LYS A 109 -4.99 26.57 15.37
CA LYS A 109 -6.02 27.32 14.61
C LYS A 109 -6.87 26.43 13.69
N MET A 110 -6.27 25.38 13.15
CA MET A 110 -6.93 24.50 12.17
C MET A 110 -7.82 23.44 12.83
N ILE A 111 -7.51 23.05 14.07
CA ILE A 111 -8.29 22.07 14.84
C ILE A 111 -9.50 22.75 15.49
N THR A 112 -9.34 23.95 16.05
CA THR A 112 -10.46 24.69 16.67
C THR A 112 -11.60 24.96 15.67
N SER A 113 -11.28 25.17 14.39
CA SER A 113 -12.30 25.42 13.37
C SER A 113 -13.08 24.17 12.95
N LYS A 114 -12.52 22.97 13.15
CA LYS A 114 -13.17 21.70 12.76
C LYS A 114 -13.81 20.95 13.93
N MET A 115 -13.35 21.18 15.17
CA MET A 115 -13.82 20.46 16.36
C MET A 115 -13.92 21.41 17.56
N PRO A 116 -14.98 22.24 17.64
CA PRO A 116 -15.10 23.31 18.63
C PRO A 116 -15.29 22.81 20.06
N GLN A 117 -15.74 21.56 20.28
CA GLN A 117 -15.96 21.00 21.61
C GLN A 117 -14.69 20.50 22.34
N TRP A 118 -13.50 20.61 21.72
CA TRP A 118 -12.25 20.13 22.31
C TRP A 118 -11.41 21.27 22.90
N LEU A 119 -11.02 21.13 24.17
CA LEU A 119 -10.09 22.05 24.84
C LEU A 119 -8.65 21.77 24.35
N LEU A 120 -8.05 22.76 23.68
CA LEU A 120 -6.67 22.71 23.21
C LEU A 120 -5.72 23.40 24.20
N VAL A 121 -4.93 22.61 24.91
CA VAL A 121 -3.96 23.08 25.92
C VAL A 121 -2.56 23.09 25.31
N SER A 122 -1.81 24.16 25.55
CA SER A 122 -0.42 24.33 25.10
C SER A 122 0.52 24.38 26.30
N HIS A 123 1.59 23.59 26.27
CA HIS A 123 2.71 23.74 27.20
C HIS A 123 3.83 24.52 26.51
N SER A 124 4.35 25.53 27.21
CA SER A 124 5.59 26.24 26.89
C SER A 124 6.80 25.36 27.16
#